data_AF-M5RMX8-F1
#
_entry.id   AF-M5RMX8-F1
#
_cell.length_a   1.000
_cell.length_b   1.000
_cell.length_c   1.000
_cell.angle_alpha   90.00
_cell.angle_beta   90.00
_cell.angle_gamma   90.00
#
_symmetry.space_group_name_H-M   'P 1'
#
loop_
_entity.id
_entity.type
_entity.pdbx_description
1 polymer ?
#
loop_
_entity_poly.entity_id
_entity_poly.type
_entity_poly.pdbx_seq_one_letter_code
_entity_poly.pdbx_strand_id
1 'polypeptide(L)'
;MNEFVRASYQTWTQRVETGIYNITNTGRITTREVAALINMHLLPDKKFTFFDDESEFMKRAAKTPRSNCVMDNSKLLSTGIQMTPVHEAIEQALKSWTPVDEE
;
A
#
# COMPACT_ATOMS: atom_id res chain seq x y z
N MET A 1 7.37 9.53 -0.08
CA MET A 1 6.69 9.38 -1.39
C MET A 1 7.71 8.90 -2.42
N ASN A 2 7.34 8.02 -3.37
CA ASN A 2 8.19 7.50 -4.49
C ASN A 2 9.06 6.25 -4.25
N GLU A 3 8.83 5.48 -3.17
CA GLU A 3 9.64 4.28 -2.89
C GLU A 3 9.58 3.22 -4.00
N PHE A 4 8.40 2.97 -4.56
CA PHE A 4 8.21 2.01 -5.65
C PHE A 4 9.08 2.35 -6.87
N VAL A 5 9.09 3.63 -7.28
CA VAL A 5 9.88 4.10 -8.43
C VAL A 5 11.37 4.01 -8.12
N ARG A 6 11.77 4.45 -6.91
CA ARG A 6 13.16 4.36 -6.44
C ARG A 6 13.66 2.91 -6.48
N ALA A 7 12.92 1.97 -5.89
CA ALA A 7 13.29 0.55 -5.85
C ALA A 7 13.32 -0.04 -7.26
N SER A 8 12.34 0.27 -8.11
CA SER A 8 12.30 -0.17 -9.51
C SER A 8 13.49 0.35 -10.32
N TYR A 9 13.91 1.59 -10.07
CA TYR A 9 15.10 2.16 -10.71
C TYR A 9 16.40 1.57 -10.16
N GLN A 10 16.43 1.24 -8.87
CA GLN A 10 17.56 0.59 -8.22
C GLN A 10 17.83 -0.82 -8.76
N THR A 11 16.80 -1.61 -9.08
CA THR A 11 17.02 -2.94 -9.69
C THR A 11 17.82 -2.84 -10.98
N TRP A 12 17.51 -1.85 -11.82
CA TRP A 12 18.24 -1.59 -13.06
C TRP A 12 19.64 -1.05 -12.81
N THR A 13 19.78 0.00 -12.00
CA THR A 13 21.05 0.70 -11.80
C THR A 13 22.08 -0.11 -11.02
N GLN A 14 21.64 -0.93 -10.06
CA GLN A 14 22.49 -1.84 -9.30
C GLN A 14 22.74 -3.18 -10.01
N ARG A 15 22.17 -3.38 -11.20
CA ARG A 15 22.33 -4.60 -12.00
C ARG A 15 22.01 -5.87 -11.20
N VAL A 16 20.89 -5.84 -10.45
CA VAL A 16 20.42 -7.02 -9.73
C VAL A 16 20.15 -8.16 -10.72
N GLU A 17 20.27 -9.40 -10.25
CA GLU A 17 20.04 -10.57 -11.09
C GLU A 17 18.65 -10.52 -11.75
N THR A 18 18.59 -10.84 -13.05
CA THR A 18 17.34 -10.79 -13.81
C THR A 18 16.29 -11.74 -13.22
N GLY A 19 15.03 -11.31 -13.17
CA GLY A 19 13.92 -12.14 -12.74
C GLY A 19 12.74 -11.32 -12.26
N ILE A 20 11.76 -12.00 -11.67
CA ILE A 20 10.56 -11.37 -11.11
C ILE A 20 10.83 -10.99 -9.66
N TYR A 21 10.44 -9.78 -9.28
CA TYR A 21 10.56 -9.23 -7.93
C TYR A 21 9.25 -8.55 -7.51
N ASN A 22 8.80 -8.82 -6.29
CA ASN A 22 7.67 -8.11 -5.68
C ASN A 22 8.17 -6.78 -5.11
N ILE A 23 7.76 -5.67 -5.71
CA ILE A 23 8.11 -4.32 -5.23
C ILE A 23 6.93 -3.75 -4.46
N THR A 24 6.85 -4.13 -3.19
CA THR A 24 5.87 -3.61 -2.23
C THR A 24 6.55 -3.27 -0.91
N ASN A 25 5.95 -2.37 -0.15
CA ASN A 25 6.34 -2.13 1.23
C ASN A 25 6.15 -3.41 2.07
N THR A 26 7.09 -3.69 2.98
CA THR A 26 7.09 -4.93 3.76
C THR A 26 5.89 -5.00 4.70
N GLY A 27 5.27 -6.18 4.80
CA GLY A 27 4.14 -6.45 5.67
C GLY A 27 2.81 -6.55 4.91
N ARG A 28 1.71 -6.38 5.64
CA ARG A 28 0.35 -6.36 5.08
C ARG A 28 -0.44 -5.26 5.77
N ILE A 29 -1.42 -4.69 5.07
CA ILE A 29 -2.38 -3.77 5.67
C ILE A 29 -3.77 -4.01 5.09
N THR A 30 -4.78 -3.86 5.92
CA THR A 30 -6.19 -4.01 5.55
C THR A 30 -6.84 -2.66 5.27
N THR A 31 -7.95 -2.67 4.54
CA THR A 31 -8.76 -1.46 4.29
C THR A 31 -9.22 -0.78 5.57
N ARG A 32 -9.53 -1.55 6.63
CA ARG A 32 -9.93 -1.00 7.94
C ARG A 32 -8.79 -0.24 8.60
N GLU A 33 -7.57 -0.80 8.56
CA GLU A 33 -6.39 -0.14 9.11
C GLU A 33 -6.08 1.16 8.36
N VAL A 34 -6.14 1.14 7.02
CA VAL A 34 -5.94 2.37 6.21
C VAL A 34 -6.99 3.43 6.55
N ALA A 35 -8.27 3.06 6.64
CA ALA A 35 -9.32 3.99 7.01
C ALA A 35 -9.15 4.55 8.44
N ALA A 36 -8.68 3.73 9.38
CA ALA A 36 -8.36 4.17 10.73
C ALA A 36 -7.20 5.19 10.73
N LEU A 37 -6.13 4.94 9.98
CA LEU A 37 -5.02 5.88 9.81
C LEU A 37 -5.47 7.19 9.17
N ILE A 38 -6.33 7.14 8.14
CA ILE A 38 -6.91 8.33 7.51
C ILE A 38 -7.70 9.15 8.54
N ASN A 39 -8.57 8.51 9.32
CA ASN A 39 -9.32 9.20 10.37
C ASN A 39 -8.40 9.84 11.40
N MET A 40 -7.34 9.13 11.81
CA MET A 40 -6.40 9.61 12.82
C MET A 40 -5.61 10.83 12.34
N HIS A 41 -5.14 10.83 11.09
CA HIS A 41 -4.22 11.87 10.59
C HIS A 41 -4.91 13.03 9.86
N LEU A 42 -6.02 12.77 9.16
CA LEU A 42 -6.67 13.78 8.31
C LEU A 42 -8.00 14.29 8.88
N LEU A 43 -8.58 13.61 9.88
CA LEU A 43 -9.85 13.97 10.54
C LEU A 43 -10.96 14.41 9.54
N PRO A 44 -11.25 13.62 8.49
CA PRO A 44 -12.23 14.01 7.49
C PRO A 44 -13.64 14.01 8.10
N ASP A 45 -14.52 14.89 7.60
CA ASP A 45 -15.97 14.82 7.89
C ASP A 45 -16.62 13.69 7.07
N LYS A 46 -16.16 12.46 7.30
CA LYS A 46 -16.62 11.25 6.62
C LYS A 46 -16.70 10.09 7.59
N LYS A 47 -17.87 9.45 7.64
CA LYS A 47 -18.06 8.19 8.35
C LYS A 47 -17.78 7.02 7.41
N PHE A 48 -16.79 6.19 7.76
CA PHE A 48 -16.48 4.96 7.02
C PHE A 48 -17.36 3.81 7.52
N THR A 49 -18.04 3.15 6.59
CA THR A 49 -18.81 1.92 6.82
C THR A 49 -18.12 0.76 6.12
N PHE A 50 -18.24 -0.44 6.70
CA PHE A 50 -17.57 -1.64 6.20
C PHE A 50 -18.56 -2.79 6.16
N PHE A 51 -18.33 -3.72 5.23
CA PHE A 51 -19.03 -5.00 5.19
C PHE A 51 -18.62 -5.87 6.39
N ASP A 52 -19.45 -6.82 6.77
CA ASP A 52 -19.16 -7.75 7.86
C ASP A 52 -18.07 -8.74 7.44
N ASP A 53 -18.15 -9.25 6.22
CA ASP A 53 -17.18 -10.20 5.66
C ASP A 53 -17.00 -10.10 4.13
N GLU A 54 -16.01 -10.85 3.62
CA GLU A 54 -15.70 -10.91 2.19
C GLU A 54 -16.84 -11.53 1.36
N SER A 55 -17.63 -12.44 1.93
CA SER A 55 -18.77 -13.05 1.23
C SER A 55 -19.87 -12.03 0.99
N GLU A 56 -20.16 -11.16 1.95
CA GLU A 56 -21.09 -10.05 1.81
C GLU A 56 -20.59 -9.05 0.75
N PHE A 57 -19.31 -8.69 0.81
CA PHE A 57 -18.68 -7.83 -0.20
C PHE A 57 -18.79 -8.42 -1.61
N MET A 58 -18.47 -9.70 -1.77
CA MET A 58 -18.51 -10.39 -3.07
C MET A 58 -19.94 -10.51 -3.61
N LYS A 59 -20.93 -10.70 -2.75
CA LYS A 59 -22.35 -10.78 -3.14
C LYS A 59 -22.95 -9.42 -3.51
N ARG A 60 -22.58 -8.35 -2.80
CA ARG A 60 -23.25 -7.04 -2.94
C ARG A 60 -22.50 -6.03 -3.80
N ALA A 61 -21.17 -6.04 -3.79
CA ALA A 61 -20.36 -4.98 -4.37
C ALA A 61 -19.43 -5.46 -5.49
N ALA A 62 -18.96 -6.70 -5.46
CA ALA A 62 -18.02 -7.19 -6.46
C ALA A 62 -18.72 -7.63 -7.76
N LYS A 63 -18.57 -6.84 -8.83
CA LYS A 63 -18.91 -7.29 -10.19
C LYS A 63 -17.91 -8.31 -10.75
N THR A 64 -16.71 -8.39 -10.16
CA THR A 64 -15.63 -9.28 -10.58
C THR A 64 -14.72 -9.55 -9.37
N PRO A 65 -14.17 -10.77 -9.20
CA PRO A 65 -13.25 -11.07 -8.11
C PRO A 65 -12.06 -10.11 -8.07
N ARG A 66 -11.60 -9.79 -6.87
CA ARG A 66 -10.37 -9.02 -6.62
C ARG A 66 -9.43 -9.90 -5.82
N SER A 67 -8.17 -9.96 -6.21
CA SER A 67 -7.15 -10.68 -5.45
C SER A 67 -6.81 -9.91 -4.18
N ASN A 68 -7.09 -10.50 -3.02
CA ASN A 68 -6.51 -10.09 -1.77
C ASN A 68 -5.21 -10.89 -1.58
N CYS A 69 -4.05 -10.26 -1.73
CA CYS A 69 -2.75 -10.94 -1.63
C CYS A 69 -1.77 -10.20 -0.72
N VAL A 70 -0.91 -10.97 -0.07
CA VAL A 70 0.28 -10.49 0.62
C VAL A 70 1.47 -11.00 -0.19
N MET A 71 2.27 -10.08 -0.72
CA MET A 71 3.41 -10.42 -1.55
C MET A 71 4.69 -10.39 -0.72
N ASP A 72 5.44 -11.48 -0.77
CA ASP A 72 6.76 -11.54 -0.14
C ASP A 72 7.79 -10.79 -0.96
N ASN A 73 8.42 -9.77 -0.36
CA ASN A 73 9.47 -8.97 -0.98
C ASN A 73 10.88 -9.36 -0.50
N SER A 74 11.05 -10.47 0.22
CA SER A 74 12.36 -10.96 0.71
C SER A 74 13.44 -11.01 -0.37
N LYS A 75 13.08 -11.46 -1.58
CA LYS A 75 13.98 -11.50 -2.75
C LYS A 75 14.46 -10.10 -3.18
N LEU A 76 13.61 -9.08 -3.07
CA LEU A 76 14.03 -7.70 -3.34
C LEU A 76 14.98 -7.22 -2.25
N LEU A 77 14.64 -7.46 -0.97
CA LEU A 77 15.45 -7.02 0.17
C LEU A 77 16.84 -7.67 0.19
N SER A 78 16.97 -8.93 -0.27
CA SER A 78 18.26 -9.61 -0.36
C SER A 78 19.23 -8.98 -1.37
N THR A 79 18.75 -8.10 -2.24
CA THR A 79 19.61 -7.30 -3.15
C THR A 79 20.22 -6.06 -2.48
N GLY A 80 19.81 -5.75 -1.24
CA GLY A 80 20.19 -4.53 -0.52
C GLY A 80 19.23 -3.35 -0.75
N ILE A 81 18.27 -3.45 -1.67
CA ILE A 81 17.23 -2.45 -1.90
C ILE A 81 16.28 -2.41 -0.70
N GLN A 82 16.09 -1.21 -0.14
CA GLN A 82 15.30 -0.99 1.07
C GLN A 82 13.89 -0.51 0.75
N MET A 83 12.92 -1.03 1.51
CA MET A 83 11.51 -0.63 1.47
C MET A 83 11.04 -0.36 2.91
N THR A 84 10.30 0.73 3.12
CA THR A 84 9.70 1.02 4.43
C THR A 84 8.60 0.00 4.74
N PRO A 85 8.34 -0.37 6.01
CA PRO A 85 7.17 -1.15 6.39
C PRO A 85 5.86 -0.47 5.96
N VAL A 86 4.85 -1.24 5.59
CA VAL A 86 3.63 -0.72 4.94
C VAL A 86 2.86 0.29 5.80
N HIS A 87 2.72 0.05 7.11
CA HIS A 87 2.02 0.98 8.01
C HIS A 87 2.76 2.32 8.13
N GLU A 88 4.09 2.28 8.27
CA GLU A 88 4.93 3.48 8.35
C GLU A 88 4.88 4.28 7.04
N ALA A 89 4.94 3.60 5.90
CA ALA A 89 4.87 4.24 4.58
C ALA A 89 3.54 4.99 4.38
N ILE A 90 2.43 4.39 4.84
CA ILE A 90 1.10 5.01 4.76
C ILE A 90 0.98 6.17 5.73
N GLU A 91 1.46 6.01 6.97
CA GLU A 91 1.45 7.10 7.96
C GLU A 91 2.25 8.31 7.46
N GLN A 92 3.43 8.11 6.88
CA GLN A 92 4.23 9.18 6.28
C GLN A 92 3.48 9.86 5.13
N ALA A 93 2.83 9.08 4.26
CA ALA A 93 2.05 9.62 3.15
C ALA A 93 0.91 10.52 3.65
N LEU A 94 0.15 10.07 4.67
CA LEU A 94 -0.94 10.83 5.27
C LEU A 94 -0.45 12.10 5.97
N LYS A 95 0.68 12.06 6.70
CA LYS A 95 1.28 13.24 7.33
C LYS A 95 1.73 14.29 6.31
N SER A 96 2.13 13.87 5.11
CA SER A 96 2.53 14.75 4.02
C SER A 96 1.39 15.13 3.08
N TRP A 97 0.18 14.65 3.31
CA TRP A 97 -0.94 14.89 2.43
C TRP A 97 -1.43 16.33 2.56
N THR A 98 -1.62 16.98 1.42
CA THR A 98 -2.26 18.29 1.33
C THR A 98 -3.47 18.20 0.42
N PRO A 99 -4.59 18.83 0.75
CA PRO A 99 -5.70 18.96 -0.18
C PRO A 99 -5.22 19.68 -1.45
N VAL A 100 -5.80 19.32 -2.59
CA VAL A 100 -5.65 20.11 -3.81
C VAL A 100 -6.54 21.33 -3.63
N ASP A 101 -5.99 22.53 -3.77
CA ASP A 101 -6.80 23.75 -3.76
C ASP A 101 -7.87 23.63 -4.85
N GLU A 102 -9.14 23.86 -4.49
CA GLU A 102 -10.23 23.95 -5.47
C GLU A 102 -10.08 25.29 -6.21
N GLU A 103 -9.69 25.25 -7.50
CA GLU A 103 -9.76 26.39 -8.42
C GLU A 103 -11.22 26.80 -8.71
#